data_AF-A0A927T7G6-F1
#
_entry.id   AF-A0A927T7G6-F1
#
_cell.length_a   1.000
_cell.length_b   1.000
_cell.length_c   1.000
_cell.angle_alpha   90.00
_cell.angle_beta   90.00
_cell.angle_gamma   90.00
#
_symmetry.space_group_name_H-M   'P 1'
#
loop_
_entity.id
_entity.type
_entity.pdbx_description
1 polymer ?
#
loop_
_entity_poly.entity_id
_entity_poly.type
_entity_poly.pdbx_seq_one_letter_code
_entity_poly.pdbx_strand_id
1 'polypeptide(L)'
;MFRRNKIYSINRKAANEALQNVFAACEQTPNTQSLDVLLFKNIANTTLVKTGKWLSVSLFALVLMSPLVFYLAGRQESGRIGRGDITVTEHHIDADDQCFVMTLSGSNIDYEGIYAKKEDGSVIYPVSTDPDGTVKFHFESGTLNIYIPDTEGGIVQAVLSK
;
A
#
# COMPACT_ATOMS: atom_id res chain seq x y z
N MET A 1 -15.17 24.07 -26.93
CA MET A 1 -16.47 24.57 -26.44
C MET A 1 -17.57 23.66 -27.01
N PHE A 2 -18.06 22.68 -26.24
CA PHE A 2 -19.07 21.72 -26.72
C PHE A 2 -20.48 22.31 -26.57
N ARG A 3 -21.20 22.51 -27.70
CA ARG A 3 -22.63 22.87 -27.68
C ARG A 3 -23.44 21.66 -27.19
N ARG A 4 -24.16 21.80 -26.08
CA ARG A 4 -25.16 20.82 -25.64
C ARG A 4 -26.33 20.83 -26.63
N ASN A 5 -26.61 19.69 -27.25
CA ASN A 5 -27.81 19.51 -28.06
C ASN A 5 -29.06 19.60 -27.17
N LYS A 6 -30.11 20.27 -27.67
CA LYS A 6 -31.40 20.35 -26.98
C LYS A 6 -31.98 18.95 -26.83
N ILE A 7 -32.28 18.57 -25.59
CA ILE A 7 -32.95 17.31 -25.29
C ILE A 7 -34.45 17.57 -25.47
N TYR A 8 -35.05 16.97 -26.50
CA TYR A 8 -36.49 17.03 -26.73
C TYR A 8 -37.17 15.89 -25.96
N SER A 9 -38.05 16.23 -25.02
CA SER A 9 -38.90 15.26 -24.32
C SER A 9 -40.30 15.29 -24.91
N ILE A 10 -40.70 14.21 -25.60
CA ILE A 10 -42.08 14.03 -26.06
C ILE A 10 -42.96 13.60 -24.87
N ASN A 11 -44.17 14.15 -24.77
CA ASN A 11 -45.13 13.77 -23.73
C ASN A 11 -45.63 12.34 -23.99
N ARG A 12 -45.62 11.46 -22.97
CA ARG A 12 -46.04 10.05 -23.10
C ARG A 12 -47.43 9.90 -23.70
N LYS A 13 -48.37 10.79 -23.35
CA LYS A 13 -49.74 10.77 -23.89
C LYS A 13 -49.74 11.08 -25.39
N ALA A 14 -49.00 12.12 -25.79
CA ALA A 14 -48.84 12.50 -27.20
C ALA A 14 -48.09 11.44 -28.01
N ALA A 15 -47.11 10.76 -27.42
CA ALA A 15 -46.39 9.65 -28.06
C ALA A 15 -47.31 8.46 -28.34
N ASN A 16 -48.12 8.09 -27.34
CA ASN A 16 -49.05 6.97 -27.46
C ASN A 16 -50.16 7.26 -28.47
N GLU A 17 -50.69 8.48 -28.47
CA GLU A 17 -51.69 8.95 -29.44
C GLU A 17 -51.12 8.96 -30.87
N ALA A 18 -49.90 9.48 -31.06
CA ALA A 18 -49.23 9.44 -32.36
C ALA A 18 -48.99 8.01 -32.86
N LEU A 19 -48.57 7.10 -31.98
CA LEU A 19 -48.42 5.67 -32.30
C LEU A 19 -49.75 5.03 -32.73
N GLN A 20 -50.83 5.28 -31.98
CA GLN A 20 -52.16 4.76 -32.33
C GLN A 20 -52.67 5.33 -33.65
N ASN A 21 -52.43 6.61 -33.92
CA ASN A 21 -52.79 7.24 -35.20
C ASN A 21 -52.02 6.63 -36.38
N VAL A 22 -50.73 6.31 -36.21
CA VAL A 22 -49.93 5.63 -37.24
C VAL A 22 -50.44 4.20 -37.47
N PHE A 23 -50.74 3.45 -36.42
CA PHE A 23 -51.31 2.10 -36.57
C PHE A 23 -52.66 2.11 -37.27
N ALA A 24 -53.53 3.07 -36.93
CA ALA A 24 -54.82 3.27 -37.58
C ALA A 24 -54.68 3.64 -39.07
N ALA A 25 -53.75 4.55 -39.40
CA ALA A 25 -53.46 4.94 -40.79
C ALA A 25 -52.84 3.81 -41.62
N CYS A 26 -52.17 2.85 -40.97
CA CYS A 26 -51.58 1.68 -41.63
C CYS A 26 -52.47 0.42 -41.58
N GLU A 27 -53.72 0.53 -41.12
CA GLU A 27 -54.66 -0.59 -40.94
C GLU A 27 -54.10 -1.77 -40.12
N GLN A 28 -53.12 -1.50 -39.25
CA GLN A 28 -52.50 -2.53 -38.40
C GLN A 28 -53.21 -2.61 -37.05
N THR A 29 -53.25 -3.82 -36.48
CA THR A 29 -53.76 -4.02 -35.13
C THR A 29 -52.89 -3.26 -34.13
N PRO A 30 -53.49 -2.50 -33.17
CA PRO A 30 -52.72 -1.73 -32.19
C PRO A 30 -51.72 -2.62 -31.43
N ASN A 31 -50.51 -2.10 -31.24
CA ASN A 31 -49.42 -2.83 -30.60
C ASN A 31 -49.85 -3.45 -29.26
N THR A 32 -49.67 -4.76 -29.11
CA THR A 32 -50.10 -5.55 -27.93
C THR A 32 -49.24 -5.28 -26.68
N GLN A 33 -48.08 -4.63 -26.83
CA GLN A 33 -47.25 -4.21 -25.70
C GLN A 33 -47.44 -2.72 -25.41
N SER A 34 -47.74 -2.39 -24.16
CA SER A 34 -47.91 -1.00 -23.72
C SER A 34 -46.59 -0.22 -23.85
N LEU A 35 -46.70 1.07 -24.18
CA LEU A 35 -45.57 1.98 -24.32
C LEU A 35 -44.66 1.98 -23.08
N ASP A 36 -45.24 1.81 -21.89
CA ASP A 36 -44.49 1.73 -20.64
C ASP A 36 -43.56 0.52 -20.56
N VAL A 37 -43.92 -0.64 -21.12
CA VAL A 37 -43.05 -1.84 -21.16
C VAL A 37 -41.84 -1.59 -22.05
N LEU A 38 -42.04 -0.92 -23.19
CA LEU A 38 -40.96 -0.59 -24.13
C LEU A 38 -40.01 0.45 -23.54
N LEU A 39 -40.56 1.49 -22.89
CA LEU A 39 -39.76 2.50 -22.20
C LEU A 39 -39.00 1.89 -21.02
N PHE A 40 -39.63 1.02 -20.24
CA PHE A 40 -38.99 0.37 -19.10
C PHE A 40 -37.82 -0.51 -19.53
N LYS A 41 -37.97 -1.32 -20.60
CA LYS A 41 -36.86 -2.13 -21.14
C LYS A 41 -35.68 -1.27 -21.60
N ASN A 42 -35.93 -0.15 -22.27
CA ASN A 42 -34.86 0.75 -22.71
C ASN A 42 -34.18 1.46 -21.53
N ILE A 43 -34.96 1.90 -20.54
CA ILE A 43 -34.43 2.51 -19.31
C ILE A 43 -33.58 1.49 -18.54
N ALA A 44 -34.06 0.27 -18.36
CA ALA A 44 -33.33 -0.80 -17.65
C ALA A 44 -32.01 -1.15 -18.36
N ASN A 45 -32.01 -1.25 -19.69
CA ASN A 45 -30.78 -1.52 -20.44
C ASN A 45 -29.80 -0.34 -20.39
N THR A 46 -30.29 0.90 -20.45
CA THR A 46 -29.42 2.08 -20.40
C THR A 46 -28.90 2.39 -19.00
N THR A 47 -29.62 2.04 -17.93
CA THR A 47 -29.12 2.16 -16.55
C THR A 47 -28.05 1.14 -16.25
N LEU A 48 -28.23 -0.12 -16.64
CA LEU A 48 -27.23 -1.18 -16.42
C LEU A 48 -25.89 -0.84 -17.09
N VAL A 49 -25.93 -0.38 -18.34
CA VAL A 49 -24.72 0.03 -19.08
C VAL A 49 -24.06 1.25 -18.44
N LYS A 50 -24.84 2.25 -17.99
CA LYS A 50 -24.30 3.43 -17.31
C LYS A 50 -23.66 3.08 -15.98
N THR A 51 -24.32 2.26 -15.17
CA THR A 51 -23.81 1.82 -13.86
C THR A 51 -22.56 0.97 -14.02
N GLY A 52 -22.55 0.04 -14.98
CA GLY A 52 -21.36 -0.78 -15.28
C GLY A 52 -20.15 0.05 -15.71
N LYS A 53 -20.36 1.10 -16.52
CA LYS A 53 -19.29 2.02 -16.90
C LYS A 53 -18.69 2.75 -15.70
N TRP A 54 -19.53 3.26 -14.80
CA TRP A 54 -19.06 3.93 -13.58
C TRP A 54 -18.34 2.98 -12.63
N LEU A 55 -18.82 1.75 -12.50
CA LEU A 55 -18.16 0.72 -11.69
C LEU A 55 -16.76 0.40 -12.23
N SER A 56 -16.63 0.24 -13.54
CA SER A 56 -15.34 -0.01 -14.20
C SER A 56 -14.36 1.16 -14.03
N VAL A 57 -14.81 2.40 -14.18
CA VAL A 57 -13.98 3.59 -13.94
C VAL A 57 -13.52 3.66 -12.48
N SER A 58 -14.41 3.37 -11.53
CA SER A 58 -14.07 3.33 -10.10
C SER A 58 -13.01 2.27 -9.79
N LEU A 59 -13.17 1.06 -10.34
CA LEU A 59 -12.19 -0.01 -10.16
C LEU A 59 -10.82 0.37 -10.73
N PHE A 60 -10.80 0.99 -11.92
CA PHE A 60 -9.54 1.44 -12.54
C PHE A 60 -8.85 2.54 -11.71
N ALA A 61 -9.63 3.48 -11.17
CA ALA A 61 -9.11 4.50 -10.27
C ALA A 61 -8.52 3.89 -8.98
N LEU A 62 -9.17 2.88 -8.40
CA LEU A 62 -8.64 2.16 -7.23
C LEU A 62 -7.32 1.45 -7.54
N VAL A 63 -7.20 0.81 -8.71
CA VAL A 63 -5.94 0.16 -9.13
C VAL A 63 -4.83 1.19 -9.32
N LEU A 64 -5.12 2.35 -9.92
CA LEU A 64 -4.13 3.43 -10.08
C LEU A 64 -3.73 4.09 -8.76
N MET A 65 -4.60 4.07 -7.75
CA MET A 65 -4.30 4.58 -6.40
C MET A 65 -3.60 3.55 -5.52
N SER A 66 -3.57 2.28 -5.92
CA SER A 66 -2.87 1.19 -5.21
C SER A 66 -1.41 1.52 -4.87
N PRO A 67 -0.59 2.08 -5.77
CA PRO A 67 0.79 2.45 -5.45
C PRO A 67 0.90 3.52 -4.36
N LEU A 68 -0.07 4.45 -4.26
CA LEU A 68 -0.11 5.43 -3.17
C LEU A 68 -0.45 4.78 -1.84
N VAL A 69 -1.37 3.80 -1.83
CA VAL A 69 -1.71 3.06 -0.61
C VAL A 69 -0.49 2.26 -0.13
N PHE A 70 0.25 1.60 -1.02
CA PHE A 70 1.50 0.93 -0.64
C PHE A 70 2.62 1.89 -0.25
N TYR A 71 2.72 3.06 -0.88
CA TYR A 71 3.68 4.10 -0.48
C TYR A 71 3.37 4.65 0.92
N LEU A 72 2.09 4.86 1.24
CA LEU A 72 1.66 5.36 2.54
C LEU A 72 1.71 4.27 3.62
N ALA A 73 1.28 3.04 3.31
CA ALA A 73 1.35 1.89 4.20
C ALA A 73 2.80 1.44 4.46
N GLY A 74 3.66 1.47 3.44
CA GLY A 74 5.09 1.23 3.60
C GLY A 74 5.79 2.31 4.43
N ARG A 75 5.21 3.52 4.51
CA ARG A 75 5.66 4.55 5.45
C ARG A 75 5.12 4.33 6.88
N GLN A 76 4.01 3.61 7.03
CA GLN A 76 3.35 3.37 8.32
C GLN A 76 3.95 2.18 9.10
N GLU A 77 4.78 1.34 8.48
CA GLU A 77 5.66 0.40 9.22
C GLU A 77 6.96 1.04 9.73
N SER A 78 7.24 2.31 9.40
CA SER A 78 8.06 3.15 10.28
C SER A 78 7.17 3.79 11.33
N GLY A 79 6.62 2.95 12.21
CA GLY A 79 6.09 3.38 13.49
C GLY A 79 7.19 4.08 14.27
N ARG A 80 7.28 5.40 14.10
CA ARG A 80 7.95 6.32 15.03
C ARG A 80 7.10 6.37 16.30
N ILE A 81 7.02 5.26 17.02
CA ILE A 81 6.86 5.29 18.47
C ILE A 81 8.29 5.48 18.99
N GLY A 82 8.50 6.46 19.86
CA GLY A 82 9.79 7.09 20.15
C GLY A 82 10.96 6.11 20.24
N ARG A 83 11.62 5.86 19.10
CA ARG A 83 12.81 5.04 19.02
C ARG A 83 13.89 5.77 19.81
N GLY A 84 14.31 5.20 20.94
CA GLY A 84 15.54 5.62 21.59
C GLY A 84 16.61 5.66 20.50
N ASP A 85 17.27 6.80 20.35
CA ASP A 85 18.24 7.01 19.28
C ASP A 85 19.48 6.17 19.61
N ILE A 86 19.47 4.90 19.22
CA ILE A 86 20.63 4.01 19.38
C ILE A 86 21.67 4.52 18.40
N THR A 87 22.74 5.09 18.95
CA THR A 87 23.84 5.67 18.18
C THR A 87 25.12 4.95 18.52
N VAL A 88 25.95 4.71 17.51
CA VAL A 88 27.32 4.24 17.70
C VAL A 88 28.19 5.48 17.91
N THR A 89 28.70 5.67 19.11
CA THR A 89 29.50 6.85 19.46
C THR A 89 30.96 6.68 19.06
N GLU A 90 31.49 5.48 19.24
CA GLU A 90 32.87 5.13 18.94
C GLU A 90 32.94 3.71 18.38
N HIS A 91 33.92 3.47 17.52
CA HIS A 91 34.23 2.14 17.01
C HIS A 91 35.71 2.03 16.64
N HIS A 92 36.30 0.88 16.90
CA HIS A 92 37.65 0.55 16.46
C HIS A 92 37.80 -0.97 16.31
N ILE A 93 38.88 -1.39 15.66
CA ILE A 93 39.29 -2.79 15.60
C ILE A 93 40.53 -2.90 16.48
N ASP A 94 40.45 -3.73 17.50
CA ASP A 94 41.58 -4.04 18.36
C ASP A 94 42.48 -5.05 17.64
N ALA A 95 43.68 -4.61 17.24
CA ALA A 95 44.57 -5.39 16.38
C ALA A 95 45.22 -6.56 17.12
N ASP A 96 45.34 -6.46 18.45
CA ASP A 96 45.96 -7.48 19.29
C ASP A 96 45.00 -8.65 19.55
N ASP A 97 43.70 -8.37 19.72
CA ASP A 97 42.66 -9.37 20.06
C ASP A 97 41.74 -9.74 18.89
N GLN A 98 41.98 -9.20 17.67
CA GLN A 98 41.14 -9.38 16.48
C GLN A 98 39.65 -9.19 16.77
N CYS A 99 39.34 -8.19 17.58
CA CYS A 99 37.98 -7.88 17.99
C CYS A 99 37.55 -6.54 17.42
N PHE A 100 36.33 -6.48 16.92
CA PHE A 100 35.64 -5.24 16.66
C PHE A 100 34.97 -4.76 17.95
N VAL A 101 35.25 -3.51 18.31
CA VAL A 101 34.73 -2.87 19.51
C VAL A 101 33.88 -1.68 19.08
N MET A 102 32.66 -1.59 19.60
CA MET A 102 31.78 -0.45 19.42
C MET A 102 31.26 0.02 20.77
N THR A 103 31.01 1.32 20.90
CA THR A 103 30.32 1.89 22.05
C THR A 103 28.96 2.40 21.60
N LEU A 104 27.92 1.93 22.29
CA LEU A 104 26.54 2.26 22.01
C LEU A 104 26.03 3.30 23.01
N SER A 105 25.27 4.27 22.52
CA SER A 105 24.52 5.22 23.34
C SER A 105 23.04 5.12 23.01
N GLY A 106 22.21 4.98 24.05
CA GLY A 106 20.76 4.86 23.94
C GLY A 106 20.16 4.40 25.27
N SER A 107 18.92 4.80 25.57
CA SER A 107 18.27 4.46 26.84
C SER A 107 17.59 3.08 26.85
N ASN A 108 17.27 2.54 25.68
CA ASN A 108 16.39 1.37 25.52
C ASN A 108 17.09 0.22 24.80
N ILE A 109 18.42 0.08 24.94
CA ILE A 109 19.18 -0.97 24.25
C ILE A 109 19.01 -2.29 25.03
N ASP A 110 18.57 -3.34 24.34
CA ASP A 110 18.61 -4.71 24.86
C ASP A 110 19.98 -5.31 24.56
N TYR A 111 20.90 -5.15 25.51
CA TYR A 111 22.26 -5.64 25.42
C TYR A 111 22.40 -7.17 25.41
N GLU A 112 21.43 -7.90 25.99
CA GLU A 112 21.44 -9.36 26.01
C GLU A 112 21.01 -9.93 24.66
N GLY A 113 20.12 -9.22 23.95
CA GLY A 113 19.65 -9.59 22.62
C GLY A 113 20.61 -9.23 21.47
N ILE A 114 21.76 -8.60 21.73
CA ILE A 114 22.70 -8.23 20.68
C ILE A 114 23.36 -9.46 20.06
N TYR A 115 23.36 -9.55 18.73
CA TYR A 115 24.03 -10.62 17.99
C TYR A 115 24.52 -10.12 16.64
N ALA A 116 25.36 -10.91 15.98
CA ALA A 116 25.81 -10.62 14.62
C ALA A 116 25.76 -11.85 13.71
N LYS A 117 25.67 -11.62 12.40
CA LYS A 117 25.72 -12.64 11.36
C LYS A 117 26.91 -12.42 10.44
N LYS A 118 27.69 -13.47 10.24
CA LYS A 118 28.76 -13.52 9.24
C LYS A 118 28.20 -13.72 7.83
N GLU A 119 29.05 -13.60 6.82
CA GLU A 119 28.69 -13.82 5.40
C GLU A 119 28.17 -15.23 5.12
N ASP A 120 28.64 -16.24 5.85
CA ASP A 120 28.17 -17.62 5.76
C ASP A 120 26.78 -17.85 6.40
N GLY A 121 26.20 -16.80 6.99
CA GLY A 121 24.92 -16.85 7.70
C GLY A 121 25.01 -17.36 9.14
N SER A 122 26.20 -17.73 9.62
CA SER A 122 26.41 -18.13 11.01
C SER A 122 26.18 -16.97 11.96
N VAL A 123 25.51 -17.25 13.09
CA VAL A 123 25.25 -16.28 14.15
C VAL A 123 26.37 -16.36 15.16
N ILE A 124 26.89 -15.19 15.54
CA ILE A 124 27.84 -15.01 16.64
C ILE A 124 27.27 -14.03 17.66
N TYR A 125 27.66 -14.19 18.92
CA TYR A 125 27.29 -13.31 20.02
C TYR A 125 28.49 -12.44 20.44
N PRO A 126 28.24 -11.32 21.13
CA PRO A 126 29.31 -10.52 21.70
C PRO A 126 30.24 -11.36 22.59
N VAL A 127 31.53 -11.06 22.49
CA VAL A 127 32.57 -11.57 23.41
C VAL A 127 32.37 -10.95 24.79
N SER A 128 32.05 -9.66 24.83
CA SER A 128 31.67 -8.94 26.05
C SER A 128 30.68 -7.83 25.75
N THR A 129 29.88 -7.52 26.77
CA THR A 129 29.02 -6.35 26.81
C THR A 129 29.24 -5.66 28.16
N ASP A 130 29.88 -4.50 28.12
CA ASP A 130 30.33 -3.78 29.29
C ASP A 130 29.27 -2.76 29.75
N PRO A 131 29.21 -2.40 31.06
CA PRO A 131 28.20 -1.49 31.60
C PRO A 131 28.23 -0.06 31.04
N ASP A 132 29.34 0.32 30.41
CA ASP A 132 29.53 1.61 29.73
C ASP A 132 28.89 1.66 28.33
N GLY A 133 28.28 0.55 27.89
CA GLY A 133 27.68 0.41 26.56
C GLY A 133 28.65 -0.11 25.50
N THR A 134 29.84 -0.55 25.90
CA THR A 134 30.83 -1.14 24.99
C THR A 134 30.47 -2.59 24.66
N VAL A 135 30.43 -2.93 23.38
CA VAL A 135 30.13 -4.26 22.86
C VAL A 135 31.29 -4.72 21.99
N LYS A 136 31.76 -5.95 22.24
CA LYS A 136 32.91 -6.53 21.53
C LYS A 136 32.50 -7.77 20.74
N PHE A 137 32.95 -7.87 19.49
CA PHE A 137 32.74 -9.03 18.63
C PHE A 137 34.07 -9.54 18.08
N HIS A 138 34.25 -10.85 18.02
CA HIS A 138 35.37 -11.44 17.28
C HIS A 138 35.24 -11.11 15.78
N PHE A 139 36.27 -10.50 15.20
CA PHE A 139 36.27 -10.05 13.81
C PHE A 139 37.66 -10.09 13.16
N GLU A 140 37.86 -11.07 12.29
CA GLU A 140 39.12 -11.25 11.56
C GLU A 140 39.11 -10.52 10.21
N SER A 141 38.13 -10.81 9.36
CA SER A 141 37.95 -10.22 8.02
C SER A 141 36.54 -10.48 7.45
N GLY A 142 36.17 -9.77 6.38
CA GLY A 142 34.88 -9.92 5.69
C GLY A 142 33.79 -8.99 6.19
N THR A 143 32.54 -9.39 5.99
CA THR A 143 31.36 -8.62 6.41
C THR A 143 30.72 -9.19 7.66
N LEU A 144 30.37 -8.31 8.60
CA LEU A 144 29.63 -8.64 9.81
C LEU A 144 28.36 -7.78 9.90
N ASN A 145 27.19 -8.43 9.94
CA ASN A 145 25.89 -7.79 10.10
C ASN A 145 25.50 -7.85 11.58
N ILE A 146 25.58 -6.73 12.28
CA ILE A 146 25.36 -6.64 13.72
C ILE A 146 23.94 -6.12 13.95
N TYR A 147 23.18 -6.82 14.79
CA TYR A 147 21.78 -6.52 15.12
C TYR A 147 21.70 -6.11 16.59
N ILE A 148 21.18 -4.90 16.81
CA ILE A 148 21.07 -4.27 18.11
C ILE A 148 19.58 -4.06 18.39
N PRO A 149 18.93 -4.96 19.15
CA PRO A 149 17.55 -4.78 19.53
C PRO A 149 17.40 -3.69 20.58
N ASP A 150 16.26 -3.01 20.53
CA ASP A 150 15.76 -2.20 21.63
C ASP A 150 14.75 -3.01 22.48
N THR A 151 14.51 -2.56 23.70
CA THR A 151 13.57 -3.19 24.64
C THR A 151 12.11 -3.06 24.21
N GLU A 152 11.82 -2.31 23.14
CA GLU A 152 10.49 -2.05 22.59
C GLU A 152 10.22 -2.88 21.31
N GLY A 153 11.18 -3.71 20.89
CA GLY A 153 11.07 -4.63 19.75
C GLY A 153 11.59 -4.09 18.41
N GLY A 154 12.13 -2.86 18.37
CA GLY A 154 12.86 -2.35 17.23
C GLY A 154 14.28 -2.91 17.15
N ILE A 155 14.84 -2.98 15.94
CA ILE A 155 16.21 -3.49 15.74
C ILE A 155 16.99 -2.52 14.84
N VAL A 156 18.14 -2.07 15.30
CA VAL A 156 19.12 -1.34 14.49
C VAL A 156 20.12 -2.34 13.92
N GLN A 157 20.37 -2.24 12.62
CA GLN A 157 21.40 -3.05 11.95
C GLN A 157 22.61 -2.17 11.63
N ALA A 158 23.79 -2.58 12.10
CA ALA A 158 25.07 -2.04 11.69
C ALA A 158 25.78 -3.04 10.78
N VAL A 159 26.43 -2.55 9.73
CA VAL A 159 27.19 -3.38 8.80
C VAL A 159 28.65 -2.97 8.88
N LEU A 160 29.49 -3.90 9.30
CA LEU A 160 30.94 -3.78 9.25
C LEU A 160 31.43 -4.53 8.02
N SER A 161 32.21 -3.86 7.17
CA SER A 161 32.87 -4.47 6.01
C SER A 161 34.33 -4.04 5.98
N LYS A 162 35.25 -5.00 5.94
CA LYS A 162 36.70 -4.77 5.87
C LYS A 162 37.28 -5.47 4.66
#